data_AF-A0A8H8JMN2-F1
#
_entry.id   AF-A0A8H8JMN2-F1
#
_cell.length_a   1.000
_cell.length_b   1.000
_cell.length_c   1.000
_cell.angle_alpha   90.00
_cell.angle_beta   90.00
_cell.angle_gamma   90.00
#
_symmetry.space_group_name_H-M   'P 1'
#
loop_
_entity.id
_entity.type
_entity.pdbx_description
1 polymer ?
#
loop_
_entity_poly.entity_id
_entity_poly.type
_entity_poly.pdbx_seq_one_letter_code
_entity_poly.pdbx_strand_id
1 'polypeptide(L)'
;MSRAQLRAMPLSHLKAYMSAYGLAAPPHAVEKDEYVRAALNAREANGCLPKANEEYYRKNSIPQPSGERPRGFLARLADNFADLVDLLPQPDAANPNPPPVPPRPNPPRGAPRNPRSQWPPPPPPRAQSGPGSNATNARSSRPQAPPRPQAQAPPQTQSPRPTPQPVPVDQLLEMTPEQVSKLSIGVLKAILQQNHVRIPQDALEKRDLVERVVTLVDAARAEKERDARVRAAEEAEEQAEIEAQLRIRGTREGQNR
;
A
#
# COMPACT_ATOMS: atom_id res chain seq x y z
N MET A 1 -0.97 -3.68 -21.43
CA MET A 1 -0.62 -2.31 -21.00
C MET A 1 0.77 -1.94 -21.49
N SER A 2 0.96 -0.76 -22.11
CA SER A 2 2.29 -0.32 -22.53
C SER A 2 3.12 0.23 -21.35
N ARG A 3 4.45 0.32 -21.50
CA ARG A 3 5.35 0.92 -20.49
C ARG A 3 4.95 2.36 -20.14
N ALA A 4 4.55 3.15 -21.13
CA ALA A 4 4.09 4.53 -20.94
C ALA A 4 2.84 4.59 -20.06
N GLN A 5 1.90 3.66 -20.26
CA GLN A 5 0.67 3.58 -19.47
C GLN A 5 0.96 3.23 -18.00
N LEU A 6 1.89 2.30 -17.75
CA LEU A 6 2.35 1.99 -16.38
C LEU A 6 3.01 3.20 -15.73
N ARG A 7 3.85 3.95 -16.46
CA ARG A 7 4.47 5.19 -15.95
C ARG A 7 3.47 6.31 -15.67
N ALA A 8 2.35 6.38 -16.37
CA ALA A 8 1.33 7.40 -16.17
C ALA A 8 0.48 7.17 -14.91
N MET A 9 0.33 5.91 -14.46
CA MET A 9 -0.49 5.59 -13.27
C MET A 9 0.15 6.07 -11.96
N PRO A 10 -0.63 6.49 -10.95
CA PRO A 10 -0.09 6.84 -9.64
C PRO A 10 0.52 5.61 -8.94
N LEU A 11 1.49 5.83 -8.05
CA LEU A 11 2.22 4.75 -7.36
C LEU A 11 1.27 3.81 -6.58
N SER A 12 0.20 4.36 -5.98
CA SER A 12 -0.84 3.60 -5.29
C SER A 12 -1.52 2.59 -6.21
N HIS A 13 -1.90 3.00 -7.43
CA HIS A 13 -2.45 2.10 -8.43
C HIS A 13 -1.44 1.06 -8.90
N LEU A 14 -0.14 1.41 -9.00
CA LEU A 14 0.87 0.41 -9.37
C LEU A 14 1.04 -0.67 -8.30
N LYS A 15 1.04 -0.29 -7.02
CA LYS A 15 1.08 -1.25 -5.91
C LYS A 15 -0.17 -2.13 -5.85
N ALA A 16 -1.34 -1.52 -6.05
CA ALA A 16 -2.60 -2.26 -6.16
C ALA A 16 -2.59 -3.23 -7.35
N TYR A 17 -2.03 -2.79 -8.50
CA TYR A 17 -1.83 -3.64 -9.67
C TYR A 17 -0.90 -4.82 -9.34
N MET A 18 0.28 -4.58 -8.76
CA MET A 18 1.20 -5.67 -8.41
C MET A 18 0.56 -6.68 -7.46
N SER A 19 -0.15 -6.21 -6.42
CA SER A 19 -0.91 -7.06 -5.50
C SER A 19 -2.01 -7.85 -6.21
N ALA A 20 -2.81 -7.19 -7.06
CA ALA A 20 -3.92 -7.82 -7.78
C ALA A 20 -3.46 -8.90 -8.77
N TYR A 21 -2.24 -8.78 -9.31
CA TYR A 21 -1.66 -9.75 -10.24
C TYR A 21 -0.67 -10.70 -9.56
N GLY A 22 -0.61 -10.75 -8.23
CA GLY A 22 0.30 -11.64 -7.50
C GLY A 22 1.77 -11.44 -7.87
N LEU A 23 2.14 -10.22 -8.28
CA LEU A 23 3.50 -9.88 -8.65
C LEU A 23 4.27 -9.52 -7.38
N ALA A 24 5.41 -10.17 -7.17
CA ALA A 24 6.30 -9.83 -6.07
C ALA A 24 6.77 -8.38 -6.22
N ALA A 25 6.36 -7.51 -5.29
CA ALA A 25 6.91 -6.18 -5.19
C ALA A 25 8.39 -6.29 -4.80
N PRO A 26 9.32 -5.60 -5.49
CA PRO A 26 10.73 -5.67 -5.10
C PRO A 26 10.87 -5.15 -3.66
N PRO A 27 11.60 -5.87 -2.78
CA PRO A 27 11.68 -5.54 -1.35
C PRO A 27 12.31 -4.16 -1.08
N HIS A 28 13.09 -3.65 -2.03
CA HIS A 28 13.75 -2.35 -1.96
C HIS A 28 13.31 -1.38 -3.05
N ALA A 29 12.08 -1.51 -3.58
CA ALA A 29 11.59 -0.58 -4.59
C ALA A 29 11.31 0.81 -3.99
N VAL A 30 12.34 1.67 -4.04
CA VAL A 30 12.27 3.08 -3.61
C VAL A 30 11.60 3.91 -4.70
N GLU A 31 11.85 3.58 -5.96
CA GLU A 31 11.37 4.39 -7.09
C GLU A 31 10.17 3.77 -7.81
N LYS A 32 9.31 4.63 -8.36
CA LYS A 32 8.16 4.23 -9.19
C LYS A 32 8.58 3.37 -10.39
N ASP A 33 9.73 3.69 -10.99
CA ASP A 33 10.23 2.99 -12.17
C ASP A 33 10.62 1.53 -11.89
N GLU A 34 10.95 1.19 -10.65
CA GLU A 34 11.23 -0.19 -10.25
C GLU A 34 9.97 -1.06 -10.26
N TYR A 35 8.85 -0.53 -9.77
CA TYR A 35 7.56 -1.22 -9.86
C TYR A 35 7.11 -1.39 -11.32
N VAL A 36 7.35 -0.39 -12.18
CA VAL A 36 7.08 -0.50 -13.63
C VAL A 36 7.96 -1.57 -14.27
N ARG A 37 9.26 -1.60 -13.94
CA ARG A 37 10.20 -2.58 -14.47
C ARG A 37 9.85 -3.99 -14.00
N ALA A 38 9.50 -4.16 -12.72
CA ALA A 38 9.05 -5.44 -12.18
C ALA A 38 7.76 -5.93 -12.88
N ALA A 39 6.79 -5.05 -13.11
CA ALA A 39 5.56 -5.39 -13.81
C ALA A 39 5.78 -5.76 -15.30
N LEU A 40 6.81 -5.21 -15.95
CA LEU A 40 7.20 -5.58 -17.31
C LEU A 40 8.01 -6.87 -17.35
N ASN A 41 8.94 -7.07 -16.41
CA ASN A 41 9.75 -8.28 -16.30
C ASN A 41 8.93 -9.51 -15.95
N ALA A 42 7.83 -9.32 -15.22
CA ALA A 42 6.90 -10.40 -14.92
C ALA A 42 6.11 -10.89 -16.15
N ARG A 43 6.18 -10.20 -17.30
CA ARG A 43 5.51 -10.64 -18.52
C ARG A 43 6.37 -11.64 -19.28
N GLU A 44 5.70 -12.61 -19.85
CA GLU A 44 6.32 -13.57 -20.75
C GLU A 44 6.55 -12.94 -22.14
N ALA A 45 7.28 -13.64 -23.01
CA ALA A 45 7.59 -13.18 -24.36
C ALA A 45 6.34 -12.91 -25.23
N ASN A 46 5.19 -13.47 -24.86
CA ASN A 46 3.88 -13.23 -25.46
C ASN A 46 3.27 -11.86 -25.08
N GLY A 47 3.89 -11.11 -24.17
CA GLY A 47 3.38 -9.83 -23.65
C GLY A 47 2.21 -9.98 -22.67
N CYS A 48 1.85 -11.21 -22.31
CA CYS A 48 0.84 -11.56 -21.32
C CYS A 48 1.48 -11.84 -19.95
N LEU A 49 0.66 -11.85 -18.91
CA LEU A 49 1.09 -12.29 -17.58
C LEU A 49 1.08 -13.83 -17.52
N PRO A 50 1.89 -14.43 -16.63
CA PRO A 50 1.92 -15.88 -16.47
C PRO A 50 0.53 -16.43 -16.16
N LYS A 51 0.22 -17.61 -16.72
CA LYS A 51 -1.12 -18.22 -16.60
C LYS A 51 -1.61 -18.34 -15.15
N ALA A 52 -0.72 -18.63 -14.21
CA ALA A 52 -1.03 -18.70 -12.78
C ALA A 52 -1.63 -17.38 -12.25
N ASN A 53 -1.14 -16.24 -12.72
CA ASN A 53 -1.57 -14.91 -12.30
C ASN A 53 -2.80 -14.45 -13.10
N GLU A 54 -2.93 -14.92 -14.34
CA GLU A 54 -4.13 -14.72 -15.15
C GLU A 54 -5.36 -15.43 -14.53
N GLU A 55 -5.19 -16.67 -14.04
CA GLU A 55 -6.25 -17.43 -13.37
C GLU A 55 -6.74 -16.76 -12.08
N TYR A 56 -5.84 -16.12 -11.33
CA TYR A 56 -6.21 -15.34 -10.15
C TYR A 56 -7.17 -14.20 -10.50
N TYR A 57 -6.91 -13.47 -11.60
CA TYR A 57 -7.77 -12.37 -12.04
C TYR A 57 -9.13 -12.86 -12.58
N ARG A 58 -9.14 -13.97 -13.33
CA ARG A 58 -10.40 -14.62 -13.77
C ARG A 58 -11.29 -14.99 -12.59
N LYS A 59 -10.70 -15.36 -11.45
CA LYS A 59 -11.42 -15.73 -10.23
C LYS A 59 -11.85 -14.53 -9.38
N ASN A 60 -11.03 -13.48 -9.29
CA ASN A 60 -11.20 -12.40 -8.31
C ASN A 60 -11.65 -11.05 -8.87
N SER A 61 -11.56 -10.82 -10.19
CA SER A 61 -11.74 -9.48 -10.77
C SER A 61 -12.90 -9.38 -11.75
N ILE A 62 -13.45 -10.53 -12.14
CA ILE A 62 -14.81 -10.59 -12.66
C ILE A 62 -15.67 -10.90 -11.42
N PRO A 63 -16.57 -10.00 -10.99
CA PRO A 63 -17.58 -10.37 -10.02
C PRO A 63 -18.23 -11.64 -10.56
N GLN A 64 -17.97 -12.79 -9.94
CA GLN A 64 -18.58 -14.02 -10.40
C GLN A 64 -20.08 -13.77 -10.35
N PRO A 65 -20.83 -14.00 -11.45
CA PRO A 65 -22.27 -13.95 -11.39
C PRO A 65 -22.69 -15.10 -10.49
N SER A 66 -22.80 -14.81 -9.19
CA SER A 66 -23.21 -15.76 -8.17
C SER A 66 -24.68 -16.10 -8.43
N GLY A 67 -24.91 -17.11 -9.26
CA GLY A 67 -26.08 -18.01 -9.27
C GLY A 67 -27.48 -17.46 -9.52
N GLU A 68 -27.82 -16.24 -9.12
CA GLU A 68 -29.18 -15.70 -9.18
C GLU A 68 -29.14 -14.35 -9.88
N ARG A 69 -29.16 -14.41 -11.21
CA ARG A 69 -29.13 -13.28 -12.13
C ARG A 69 -30.23 -12.25 -11.78
N PRO A 70 -29.95 -11.13 -11.07
CA PRO A 70 -30.90 -10.03 -10.99
C PRO A 70 -30.77 -9.28 -12.31
N ARG A 71 -31.89 -9.07 -13.01
CA ARG A 71 -31.91 -8.32 -14.25
C ARG A 71 -31.27 -6.93 -14.04
N GLY A 72 -30.17 -6.67 -14.73
CA GLY A 72 -29.75 -5.34 -15.20
C GLY A 72 -29.04 -4.41 -14.21
N PHE A 73 -27.70 -4.50 -14.14
CA PHE A 73 -26.86 -3.48 -13.50
C PHE A 73 -26.76 -2.18 -14.34
N LEU A 74 -26.91 -2.28 -15.67
CA LEU A 74 -26.96 -1.12 -16.57
C LEU A 74 -28.21 -0.23 -16.36
N ALA A 75 -29.30 -0.77 -15.78
CA ALA A 75 -30.49 0.02 -15.50
C ALA A 75 -30.30 0.98 -14.31
N ARG A 76 -29.47 0.63 -13.32
CA ARG A 76 -29.26 1.48 -12.12
C ARG A 76 -28.27 2.62 -12.32
N LEU A 77 -27.38 2.53 -13.32
CA LEU A 77 -26.45 3.61 -13.63
C LEU A 77 -27.09 4.73 -14.46
N ALA A 78 -28.18 4.44 -15.18
CA ALA A 78 -28.89 5.44 -15.97
C ALA A 78 -29.66 6.45 -15.11
N ASP A 79 -30.26 6.00 -13.99
CA ASP A 79 -31.05 6.90 -13.12
C ASP A 79 -30.18 7.84 -12.26
N ASN A 80 -28.97 7.44 -11.88
CA ASN A 80 -28.09 8.26 -11.04
C ASN A 80 -27.25 9.29 -11.81
N PHE A 81 -27.23 9.26 -13.14
CA PHE A 81 -26.47 10.23 -13.94
C PHE A 81 -27.32 11.41 -14.44
N ALA A 82 -28.65 11.31 -14.40
CA ALA A 82 -29.54 12.38 -14.81
C ALA A 82 -29.53 13.58 -13.82
N ASP A 83 -29.42 13.34 -12.51
CA ASP A 83 -29.46 14.40 -11.48
C ASP A 83 -28.16 15.20 -11.33
N LEU A 84 -27.01 14.67 -11.78
CA LEU A 84 -25.73 15.38 -11.64
C LEU A 84 -25.44 16.32 -12.82
N VAL A 85 -26.06 16.08 -13.98
CA VAL A 85 -25.82 16.87 -15.20
C VAL A 85 -26.59 18.20 -15.18
N ASP A 86 -27.65 18.32 -14.37
CA ASP A 86 -28.55 19.49 -14.37
C ASP A 86 -28.09 20.66 -13.46
N LEU A 87 -26.94 20.54 -12.78
CA LEU A 87 -26.40 21.58 -11.88
C LEU A 87 -25.06 22.18 -12.33
N LEU A 88 -24.55 21.83 -13.50
CA LEU A 88 -23.32 22.42 -14.04
C LEU A 88 -23.66 23.58 -15.00
N PRO A 89 -23.17 24.82 -14.74
CA PRO A 89 -23.33 25.94 -15.67
C PRO A 89 -22.64 25.60 -16.99
N GLN A 90 -23.43 25.55 -18.06
CA GLN A 90 -22.98 25.27 -19.41
C GLN A 90 -22.13 26.46 -19.91
N PRO A 91 -20.84 26.29 -20.23
CA PRO A 91 -20.08 27.35 -20.87
C PRO A 91 -20.53 27.48 -22.33
N ASP A 92 -20.94 28.68 -22.73
CA ASP A 92 -21.14 29.09 -24.12
C ASP A 92 -19.83 28.95 -24.91
N ALA A 93 -19.60 27.77 -25.47
CA ALA A 93 -18.53 27.50 -26.42
C ALA A 93 -19.17 27.15 -27.76
N ALA A 94 -19.15 28.13 -28.67
CA ALA A 94 -19.47 27.96 -30.08
C ALA A 94 -18.65 26.80 -30.66
N ASN A 95 -19.31 25.69 -30.96
CA ASN A 95 -18.68 24.48 -31.47
C ASN A 95 -18.86 24.41 -33.00
N PRO A 96 -17.78 24.36 -33.79
CA PRO A 96 -17.87 24.10 -35.22
C PRO A 96 -18.26 22.64 -35.49
N ASN A 97 -19.20 22.50 -36.41
CA ASN A 97 -19.80 21.28 -36.94
C ASN A 97 -18.76 20.14 -37.19
N PRO A 98 -18.86 18.96 -36.55
CA PRO A 98 -18.03 17.82 -36.92
C PRO A 98 -18.47 17.21 -38.26
N PRO A 99 -17.54 16.70 -39.09
CA PRO A 99 -17.88 16.13 -40.39
C PRO A 99 -18.68 14.81 -40.27
N PRO A 100 -19.53 14.50 -41.25
CA PRO A 100 -20.36 13.30 -41.26
C PRO A 100 -19.51 12.02 -41.35
N VAL A 101 -19.75 11.10 -40.42
CA VAL A 101 -19.11 9.78 -40.36
C VAL A 101 -19.70 8.87 -41.47
N PRO A 102 -18.87 8.13 -42.23
CA PRO A 102 -19.36 7.21 -43.27
C PRO A 102 -20.12 6.00 -42.68
N PRO A 103 -21.13 5.46 -43.40
CA PRO A 103 -21.94 4.35 -42.93
C PRO A 103 -21.12 3.06 -42.84
N ARG A 104 -21.12 2.42 -41.67
CA ARG A 104 -20.52 1.10 -41.48
C ARG A 104 -21.38 0.01 -42.13
N PRO A 105 -20.77 -0.98 -42.82
CA PRO A 105 -21.50 -2.13 -43.35
C PRO A 105 -22.00 -3.04 -42.22
N ASN A 106 -23.29 -3.37 -42.28
CA ASN A 106 -23.97 -4.25 -41.33
C ASN A 106 -23.49 -5.70 -41.48
N PRO A 107 -23.12 -6.40 -40.39
CA PRO A 107 -22.89 -7.84 -40.43
C PRO A 107 -24.21 -8.62 -40.63
N PRO A 108 -24.16 -9.79 -41.30
CA PRO A 108 -25.33 -10.59 -41.64
C PRO A 108 -26.01 -11.17 -40.39
N ARG A 109 -27.34 -10.97 -40.33
CA ARG A 109 -28.26 -11.49 -39.30
C ARG A 109 -28.36 -13.02 -39.38
N GLY A 110 -27.90 -13.70 -38.33
CA GLY A 110 -28.28 -15.07 -38.02
C GLY A 110 -29.70 -15.17 -37.42
N ALA A 111 -30.36 -16.29 -37.71
CA ALA A 111 -31.80 -16.54 -37.66
C ALA A 111 -32.51 -16.51 -36.27
N PRO A 112 -33.86 -16.43 -36.24
CA PRO A 112 -34.68 -16.28 -35.04
C PRO A 112 -35.28 -17.60 -34.52
N ARG A 113 -35.26 -17.82 -33.21
CA ARG A 113 -36.06 -18.77 -32.40
C ARG A 113 -35.89 -18.32 -30.94
N ASN A 114 -36.86 -18.17 -30.05
CA ASN A 114 -38.23 -18.67 -29.90
C ASN A 114 -38.98 -17.74 -28.90
N PRO A 115 -40.32 -17.82 -28.76
CA PRO A 115 -41.14 -16.79 -28.13
C PRO A 115 -41.47 -17.06 -26.64
N ARG A 116 -41.86 -15.97 -25.97
CA ARG A 116 -42.77 -15.87 -24.81
C ARG A 116 -42.32 -16.46 -23.46
N SER A 117 -42.04 -15.53 -22.54
CA SER A 117 -42.55 -15.61 -21.17
C SER A 117 -42.90 -14.18 -20.75
N GLN A 118 -44.19 -13.86 -20.81
CA GLN A 118 -44.75 -12.62 -20.27
C GLN A 118 -44.59 -12.68 -18.75
N TRP A 119 -43.71 -11.84 -18.22
CA TRP A 119 -43.62 -11.61 -16.79
C TRP A 119 -44.64 -10.52 -16.41
N PRO A 120 -45.42 -10.68 -15.33
CA PRO A 120 -46.35 -9.67 -14.86
C PRO A 120 -45.58 -8.41 -14.38
N PRO A 121 -46.21 -7.21 -14.45
CA PRO A 121 -45.59 -5.98 -13.98
C PRO A 121 -45.41 -5.99 -12.44
N PRO A 122 -44.31 -5.42 -11.91
CA PRO A 122 -44.07 -5.33 -10.48
C PRO A 122 -45.05 -4.37 -9.78
N PRO A 123 -45.42 -4.62 -8.52
CA PRO A 123 -46.29 -3.74 -7.74
C PRO A 123 -45.60 -2.41 -7.36
N PRO A 124 -46.38 -1.32 -7.15
CA PRO A 124 -45.83 -0.03 -6.75
C PRO A 124 -45.20 -0.06 -5.35
N PRO A 125 -44.11 0.69 -5.10
CA PRO A 125 -43.46 0.74 -3.80
C PRO A 125 -44.36 1.41 -2.74
N ARG A 126 -44.59 0.70 -1.62
CA ARG A 126 -45.24 1.24 -0.43
C ARG A 126 -44.34 2.30 0.23
N ALA A 127 -44.89 3.49 0.46
CA ALA A 127 -44.31 4.48 1.35
C ALA A 127 -44.20 3.91 2.76
N GLN A 128 -42.96 3.74 3.25
CA GLN A 128 -42.72 3.47 4.67
C GLN A 128 -42.67 4.78 5.42
N SER A 129 -43.79 5.07 6.07
CA SER A 129 -43.88 5.96 7.22
C SER A 129 -43.20 5.28 8.40
N GLY A 130 -42.20 5.93 9.00
CA GLY A 130 -41.55 5.49 10.23
C GLY A 130 -40.99 6.69 11.01
N PRO A 131 -40.99 6.66 12.35
CA PRO A 131 -41.52 7.75 13.16
C PRO A 131 -40.44 8.67 13.76
N GLY A 132 -40.84 9.92 13.95
CA GLY A 132 -40.11 10.91 14.74
C GLY A 132 -40.34 10.78 16.25
N SER A 133 -40.05 11.88 16.94
CA SER A 133 -39.98 12.14 18.40
C SER A 133 -38.63 11.74 19.02
N ASN A 134 -37.94 12.52 19.85
CA ASN A 134 -38.17 13.73 20.65
C ASN A 134 -36.76 14.14 21.18
N ALA A 135 -36.39 15.28 21.74
CA ALA A 135 -37.05 16.49 22.21
C ALA A 135 -35.96 17.55 22.49
N THR A 136 -36.34 18.79 22.23
CA THR A 136 -36.00 20.04 22.94
C THR A 136 -35.10 19.96 24.18
N ASN A 137 -34.01 20.74 24.16
CA ASN A 137 -33.52 21.45 25.35
C ASN A 137 -33.08 22.86 24.95
N ALA A 138 -34.07 23.76 24.91
CA ALA A 138 -33.86 25.18 25.12
C ALA A 138 -33.74 25.41 26.63
N ARG A 139 -32.57 25.87 27.11
CA ARG A 139 -32.41 26.45 28.45
C ARG A 139 -31.60 27.73 28.38
N SER A 140 -32.34 28.83 28.45
CA SER A 140 -32.09 30.03 29.25
C SER A 140 -30.64 30.55 29.33
N SER A 141 -30.40 31.55 28.51
CA SER A 141 -29.47 32.65 28.76
C SER A 141 -29.69 33.23 30.16
N ARG A 142 -28.72 33.00 31.06
CA ARG A 142 -28.59 33.71 32.33
C ARG A 142 -27.31 34.55 32.22
N PRO A 143 -27.35 35.89 32.34
CA PRO A 143 -26.15 36.70 32.39
C PRO A 143 -25.44 36.43 33.73
N GLN A 144 -24.39 35.59 33.68
CA GLN A 144 -23.46 35.42 34.80
C GLN A 144 -22.55 36.63 34.87
N ALA A 145 -22.46 37.22 36.07
CA ALA A 145 -21.49 38.24 36.41
C ALA A 145 -20.05 37.77 36.12
N PRO A 146 -19.15 38.70 35.73
CA PRO A 146 -17.77 38.35 35.41
C PRO A 146 -17.07 37.74 36.65
N PRO A 147 -16.42 36.57 36.51
CA PRO A 147 -15.64 35.99 37.59
C PRO A 147 -14.46 36.92 37.90
N ARG A 148 -14.30 37.26 39.19
CA ARG A 148 -13.09 37.92 39.70
C ARG A 148 -11.87 37.09 39.29
N PRO A 149 -10.78 37.72 38.80
CA PRO A 149 -9.52 37.03 38.56
C PRO A 149 -8.96 36.56 39.91
N GLN A 150 -9.08 35.26 40.19
CA GLN A 150 -8.25 34.62 41.19
C GLN A 150 -6.82 34.67 40.66
N ALA A 151 -5.92 35.30 41.42
CA ALA A 151 -4.50 35.30 41.16
C ALA A 151 -4.01 33.85 41.10
N GLN A 152 -3.88 33.33 39.88
CA GLN A 152 -3.24 32.06 39.61
C GLN A 152 -1.79 32.18 40.07
N ALA A 153 -1.39 31.32 41.00
CA ALA A 153 0.01 31.15 41.35
C ALA A 153 0.79 30.86 40.05
N PRO A 154 1.99 31.47 39.85
CA PRO A 154 2.77 31.29 38.64
C PRO A 154 3.01 29.79 38.42
N PRO A 155 2.81 29.27 37.19
CA PRO A 155 3.07 27.87 36.88
C PRO A 155 4.54 27.58 37.24
N GLN A 156 4.75 26.65 38.17
CA GLN A 156 6.09 26.16 38.46
C GLN A 156 6.67 25.61 37.17
N THR A 157 7.70 26.29 36.67
CA THR A 157 8.49 25.88 35.52
C THR A 157 9.18 24.57 35.87
N GLN A 158 8.52 23.45 35.56
CA GLN A 158 9.16 22.14 35.63
C GLN A 158 10.36 22.19 34.69
N SER A 159 11.56 22.13 35.27
CA SER A 159 12.81 22.10 34.50
C SER A 159 12.71 20.97 33.47
N PRO A 160 13.00 21.23 32.18
CA PRO A 160 12.88 20.23 31.14
C PRO A 160 13.75 19.03 31.53
N ARG A 161 13.11 17.87 31.73
CA ARG A 161 13.83 16.64 32.04
C ARG A 161 14.73 16.34 30.83
N PRO A 162 16.05 16.15 31.02
CA PRO A 162 16.94 15.85 29.90
C PRO A 162 16.41 14.64 29.15
N THR A 163 16.20 14.79 27.84
CA THR A 163 15.78 13.70 26.98
C THR A 163 16.91 12.66 26.98
N PRO A 164 16.63 11.39 27.32
CA PRO A 164 17.65 10.36 27.30
C PRO A 164 18.24 10.26 25.90
N GLN A 165 19.57 10.31 25.80
CA GLN A 165 20.24 10.16 24.52
C GLN A 165 19.95 8.75 23.96
N PRO A 166 19.65 8.64 22.66
CA PRO A 166 19.38 7.35 22.03
C PRO A 166 20.64 6.47 22.06
N VAL A 167 20.48 5.24 22.51
CA VAL A 167 21.54 4.23 22.54
C VAL A 167 21.71 3.69 21.11
N PRO A 168 22.92 3.74 20.50
CA PRO A 168 23.14 3.21 19.17
C PRO A 168 22.96 1.69 19.11
N VAL A 169 22.56 1.17 17.95
CA VAL A 169 22.29 -0.27 17.77
C VAL A 169 23.53 -1.11 17.97
N ASP A 170 24.72 -0.63 17.59
CA ASP A 170 25.98 -1.34 17.81
C ASP A 170 26.24 -1.61 19.30
N GLN A 171 25.90 -0.66 20.16
CA GLN A 171 26.02 -0.83 21.60
C GLN A 171 25.00 -1.86 22.14
N LEU A 172 23.80 -1.95 21.54
CA LEU A 172 22.81 -2.96 21.90
C LEU A 172 23.25 -4.38 21.50
N LEU A 173 24.01 -4.53 20.40
CA LEU A 173 24.55 -5.83 19.97
C LEU A 173 25.54 -6.44 20.97
N GLU A 174 26.26 -5.58 21.70
CA GLU A 174 27.22 -5.96 22.75
C GLU A 174 26.53 -6.22 24.11
N MET A 175 25.31 -5.74 24.30
CA MET A 175 24.55 -5.94 25.54
C MET A 175 23.97 -7.34 25.62
N THR A 176 24.08 -7.94 26.81
CA THR A 176 23.36 -9.19 27.14
C THR A 176 21.86 -8.91 27.30
N PRO A 177 20.97 -9.91 27.08
CA PRO A 177 19.53 -9.74 27.26
C PRO A 177 19.16 -9.30 28.68
N GLU A 178 19.93 -9.72 29.67
CA GLU A 178 19.78 -9.28 31.06
C GLU A 178 20.02 -7.78 31.23
N GLN A 179 21.04 -7.22 30.57
CA GLN A 179 21.32 -5.78 30.59
C GLN A 179 20.24 -4.99 29.86
N VAL A 180 19.69 -5.51 28.75
CA VAL A 180 18.55 -4.90 28.05
C VAL A 180 17.33 -4.83 28.98
N SER A 181 17.08 -5.86 29.78
CA SER A 181 15.98 -5.87 30.76
C SER A 181 16.12 -4.81 31.87
N LYS A 182 17.35 -4.35 32.15
CA LYS A 182 17.62 -3.28 33.14
C LYS A 182 17.35 -1.88 32.59
N LEU A 183 17.22 -1.71 31.28
CA LEU A 183 16.91 -0.42 30.68
C LEU A 183 15.51 0.08 31.08
N SER A 184 15.36 1.41 31.13
CA SER A 184 14.07 2.02 31.43
C SER A 184 13.11 1.89 30.24
N ILE A 185 11.81 1.84 30.51
CA ILE A 185 10.75 1.76 29.48
C ILE A 185 10.89 2.89 28.44
N GLY A 186 11.27 4.10 28.89
CA GLY A 186 11.48 5.23 27.99
C GLY A 186 12.64 5.01 27.01
N VAL A 187 13.74 4.42 27.48
CA VAL A 187 14.89 4.07 26.64
C VAL A 187 14.52 2.95 25.66
N LEU A 188 13.82 1.91 26.12
CA LEU A 188 13.36 0.81 25.25
C LEU A 188 12.43 1.32 24.14
N LYS A 189 11.49 2.22 24.46
CA LYS A 189 10.61 2.84 23.46
C LYS A 189 11.39 3.72 22.48
N ALA A 190 12.37 4.50 22.96
CA ALA A 190 13.22 5.33 22.12
C ALA A 190 14.01 4.47 21.12
N ILE A 191 14.59 3.36 21.57
CA ILE A 191 15.30 2.38 20.72
C ILE A 191 14.37 1.84 19.63
N LEU A 192 13.18 1.37 20.00
CA LEU A 192 12.22 0.81 19.02
C LEU A 192 11.72 1.87 18.02
N GLN A 193 11.47 3.09 18.50
CA GLN A 193 11.03 4.20 17.65
C GLN A 193 12.11 4.63 16.65
N GLN A 194 13.37 4.70 17.09
CA GLN A 194 14.51 5.03 16.24
C GLN A 194 14.72 4.00 15.12
N ASN A 195 14.44 2.73 15.39
CA ASN A 195 14.53 1.64 14.42
C ASN A 195 13.22 1.40 13.65
N HIS A 196 12.28 2.34 13.73
CA HIS A 196 10.98 2.27 13.05
C HIS A 196 10.16 1.00 13.35
N VAL A 197 10.37 0.36 14.51
CA VAL A 197 9.59 -0.80 14.93
C VAL A 197 8.22 -0.31 15.41
N ARG A 198 7.15 -0.80 14.78
CA ARG A 198 5.78 -0.47 15.18
C ARG A 198 5.46 -1.10 16.54
N ILE A 199 5.36 -0.24 17.57
CA ILE A 199 4.88 -0.63 18.89
C ILE A 199 3.34 -0.57 18.85
N PRO A 200 2.62 -1.71 18.96
CA PRO A 200 1.17 -1.67 19.09
C PRO A 200 0.81 -0.93 20.37
N GLN A 201 -0.33 -0.23 20.38
CA GLN A 201 -0.73 0.57 21.53
C GLN A 201 -0.90 -0.28 22.81
N ASP A 202 -1.16 -1.57 22.65
CA ASP A 202 -1.34 -2.52 23.74
C ASP A 202 -0.01 -3.07 24.31
N ALA A 203 1.13 -2.88 23.62
CA ALA A 203 2.46 -3.29 24.12
C ALA A 203 2.99 -2.27 25.14
N LEU A 204 2.28 -2.17 26.26
CA LEU A 204 2.59 -1.27 27.37
C LEU A 204 3.49 -1.90 28.42
N GLU A 205 3.61 -3.24 28.44
CA GLU A 205 4.40 -3.92 29.44
C GLU A 205 5.90 -3.85 29.13
N LYS A 206 6.71 -3.70 30.18
CA LYS A 206 8.17 -3.67 30.05
C LYS A 206 8.69 -4.97 29.41
N ARG A 207 8.06 -6.11 29.71
CA ARG A 207 8.44 -7.42 29.16
C ARG A 207 8.33 -7.45 27.64
N ASP A 208 7.21 -6.99 27.09
CA ASP A 208 6.96 -6.96 25.64
C ASP A 208 7.95 -6.05 24.90
N LEU A 209 8.30 -4.92 25.52
CA LEU A 209 9.29 -4.00 24.96
C LEU A 209 10.69 -4.63 24.94
N VAL A 210 11.07 -5.33 26.02
CA VAL A 210 12.35 -6.06 26.07
C VAL A 210 12.36 -7.16 25.01
N GLU A 211 11.30 -7.95 24.88
CA GLU A 211 11.20 -9.03 23.88
C GLU A 211 11.33 -8.51 22.45
N ARG A 212 10.73 -7.35 22.14
CA ARG A 212 10.86 -6.70 20.83
C ARG A 212 12.27 -6.19 20.59
N VAL A 213 12.91 -5.61 21.60
CA VAL A 213 14.31 -5.15 21.47
C VAL A 213 15.25 -6.34 21.29
N VAL A 214 15.03 -7.45 22.01
CA VAL A 214 15.81 -8.69 21.81
C VAL A 214 15.62 -9.23 20.39
N THR A 215 14.37 -9.33 19.92
CA THR A 215 14.07 -9.74 18.53
C THR A 215 14.77 -8.82 17.51
N LEU A 216 14.80 -7.51 17.76
CA LEU A 216 15.51 -6.54 16.91
C LEU A 216 17.02 -6.78 16.93
N VAL A 217 17.62 -7.03 18.09
CA VAL A 217 19.05 -7.31 18.27
C VAL A 217 19.43 -8.61 17.55
N ASP A 218 18.62 -9.64 17.66
CA ASP A 218 18.82 -10.92 16.97
C ASP A 218 18.74 -10.75 15.45
N ALA A 219 17.75 -10.00 14.95
CA ALA A 219 17.63 -9.69 13.53
C ALA A 219 18.84 -8.90 13.01
N ALA A 220 19.29 -7.88 13.75
CA ALA A 220 20.47 -7.09 13.39
C ALA A 220 21.76 -7.93 13.41
N ARG A 221 21.88 -8.88 14.36
CA ARG A 221 23.01 -9.81 14.41
C ARG A 221 23.01 -10.75 13.20
N ALA A 222 21.85 -11.31 12.83
CA ALA A 222 21.72 -12.18 11.67
C ALA A 222 22.02 -11.45 10.35
N GLU A 223 21.60 -10.19 10.24
CA GLU A 223 21.91 -9.34 9.09
C GLU A 223 23.42 -9.05 9.00
N LYS A 224 24.06 -8.68 10.12
CA LYS A 224 25.51 -8.45 10.19
C LYS A 224 26.33 -9.69 9.84
N GLU A 225 25.89 -10.88 10.26
CA GLU A 225 26.54 -12.15 9.89
C GLU A 225 26.39 -12.44 8.39
N ARG A 226 25.21 -12.19 7.82
CA ARG A 226 24.96 -12.37 6.39
C ARG A 226 25.86 -11.46 5.55
N ASP A 227 25.98 -10.19 5.93
CA ASP A 227 26.85 -9.23 5.24
C ASP A 227 28.32 -9.60 5.37
N ALA A 228 28.76 -10.04 6.56
CA ALA A 228 30.12 -10.54 6.76
C ALA A 228 30.43 -11.75 5.88
N ARG A 229 29.45 -12.66 5.72
CA ARG A 229 29.59 -13.83 4.84
C ARG A 229 29.66 -13.45 3.37
N VAL A 230 28.88 -12.48 2.92
CA VAL A 230 28.95 -11.98 1.54
C VAL A 230 30.31 -11.36 1.27
N ARG A 231 30.78 -10.48 2.16
CA ARG A 231 32.08 -9.83 2.02
C ARG A 231 33.24 -10.84 2.03
N ALA A 232 33.20 -11.83 2.92
CA ALA A 232 34.22 -12.88 2.96
C ALA A 232 34.23 -13.74 1.68
N ALA A 233 33.06 -13.97 1.05
CA ALA A 233 32.98 -14.68 -0.22
C ALA A 233 33.57 -13.87 -1.38
N GLU A 234 33.28 -12.56 -1.43
CA GLU A 234 33.83 -11.64 -2.43
C GLU A 234 35.36 -11.53 -2.30
N GLU A 235 35.88 -11.32 -1.08
CA GLU A 235 37.32 -11.27 -0.82
C GLU A 235 38.03 -12.59 -1.18
N ALA A 236 37.37 -13.74 -0.96
CA ALA A 236 37.92 -15.04 -1.36
C ALA A 236 37.97 -15.23 -2.88
N GLU A 237 36.98 -14.71 -3.61
CA GLU A 237 36.96 -14.71 -5.07
C GLU A 237 38.07 -13.81 -5.65
N GLU A 238 38.22 -12.60 -5.11
CA GLU A 238 39.31 -11.69 -5.50
C GLU A 238 40.69 -12.31 -5.24
N GLN A 239 40.88 -12.95 -4.08
CA GLN A 239 42.12 -13.64 -3.76
C GLN A 239 42.42 -14.79 -4.74
N ALA A 240 41.40 -15.58 -5.10
CA ALA A 240 41.54 -16.65 -6.07
C ALA A 240 41.88 -16.12 -7.47
N GLU A 241 41.31 -14.98 -7.86
CA GLU A 241 41.62 -14.32 -9.14
C GLU A 241 43.08 -13.83 -9.17
N ILE A 242 43.54 -13.16 -8.11
CA ILE A 242 44.91 -12.67 -8.01
C ILE A 242 45.90 -13.84 -8.06
N GLU A 243 45.63 -14.94 -7.35
CA GLU A 243 46.47 -16.14 -7.38
C GLU A 243 46.50 -16.77 -8.78
N ALA A 244 45.34 -16.87 -9.45
CA ALA A 244 45.26 -17.38 -10.81
C ALA A 244 46.06 -16.52 -11.81
N GLN A 245 46.00 -15.19 -11.69
CA GLN A 245 46.80 -14.28 -12.51
C GLN A 245 48.31 -14.47 -12.29
N LEU A 246 48.74 -14.59 -11.03
CA LEU A 246 50.15 -14.86 -10.70
C LEU A 246 50.62 -16.20 -11.25
N ARG A 247 49.77 -17.24 -11.19
CA ARG A 247 50.07 -18.57 -11.74
C ARG A 247 50.22 -18.52 -13.25
N ILE A 248 49.31 -17.85 -13.96
CA ILE A 248 49.39 -17.67 -15.43
C ILE A 248 50.69 -16.93 -15.78
N ARG A 249 51.01 -15.85 -15.05
CA ARG A 249 52.24 -15.08 -15.29
C ARG A 249 53.50 -15.93 -15.10
N GLY A 250 53.58 -16.72 -14.02
CA GLY A 250 54.72 -17.60 -13.76
C GLY A 250 54.95 -18.65 -14.85
N THR A 251 53.87 -19.23 -15.40
CA THR A 251 54.01 -20.22 -16.50
C THR A 251 54.58 -19.61 -17.78
N ARG A 252 54.25 -18.35 -18.08
CA ARG A 252 54.71 -17.67 -19.29
C ARG A 252 56.20 -17.31 -19.23
N GLU A 253 56.72 -16.98 -18.04
CA GLU A 253 58.13 -16.68 -17.84
C GLU A 253 59.02 -17.94 -17.94
N GLY A 254 58.52 -19.10 -17.52
CA GLY A 254 59.23 -20.37 -17.64
C GLY A 254 59.38 -20.90 -19.08
N GLN A 255 58.49 -20.52 -19.99
CA GLN A 255 58.48 -21.00 -21.38
C GLN A 255 59.41 -20.20 -22.31
N ASN A 256 59.92 -19.06 -21.85
CA ASN A 256 60.78 -18.16 -22.62
C ASN A 256 62.27 -18.25 -22.20
N ARG A 257 62.62 -19.30 -21.47
CA ARG A 257 63.96 -19.59 -20.96
C ARG A 257 64.48 -20.88 -21.56
#